data_AF-A0A327UPL1-F1
#
_entry.id   AF-A0A327UPL1-F1
#
_cell.length_a   1.000
_cell.length_b   1.000
_cell.length_c   1.000
_cell.angle_alpha   90.00
_cell.angle_beta   90.00
_cell.angle_gamma   90.00
#
_symmetry.space_group_name_H-M   'P 1'
#
loop_
_entity.id
_entity.type
_entity.pdbx_description
1 polymer ?
#
loop_
_entity_poly.entity_id
_entity_poly.type
_entity_poly.pdbx_seq_one_letter_code
_entity_poly.pdbx_strand_id
1 'polypeptide(L)' 'MGPRQQLVRAINEGHTAGLDRQPVTVCPYPGGDLLRSAWVRGYTAGRRVADRTTKQ' A
#
# COMPACT_ATOMS: atom_id res chain seq x y z
N MET A 1 -18.34 6.89 5.32
CA MET A 1 -16.87 7.07 5.35
C MET A 1 -16.50 8.22 4.43
N GLY A 2 -15.74 9.22 4.91
CA GLY A 2 -15.36 10.38 4.12
C GLY A 2 -14.17 10.12 3.17
N PRO A 3 -13.91 11.00 2.17
CA PRO A 3 -12.86 10.82 1.17
C PRO A 3 -11.45 10.65 1.77
N ARG A 4 -11.15 11.43 2.82
CA ARG A 4 -9.88 11.33 3.56
C ARG A 4 -9.72 9.97 4.26
N GLN A 5 -10.81 9.43 4.80
CA GLN A 5 -10.81 8.13 5.47
C GLN A 5 -10.52 7.00 4.48
N GLN A 6 -11.07 7.06 3.27
CA GLN A 6 -10.80 6.09 2.22
C GLN A 6 -9.34 6.14 1.76
N LEU A 7 -8.77 7.34 1.61
CA LEU A 7 -7.35 7.53 1.30
C LEU A 7 -6.43 6.92 2.36
N VAL A 8 -6.69 7.20 3.65
CA VAL A 8 -5.90 6.64 4.75
C VAL A 8 -6.00 5.12 4.78
N ARG A 9 -7.20 4.58 4.57
CA ARG A 9 -7.41 3.14 4.49
C ARG A 9 -6.59 2.52 3.34
N ALA A 10 -6.65 3.11 2.15
CA ALA A 10 -5.89 2.64 1.00
C ALA A 10 -4.38 2.63 1.28
N ILE A 11 -3.84 3.68 1.91
CA ILE A 11 -2.42 3.74 2.31
C ILE A 11 -2.09 2.59 3.27
N ASN A 12 -2.90 2.38 4.30
CA ASN A 12 -2.66 1.35 5.30
C ASN A 12 -2.73 -0.06 4.69
N GLU A 13 -3.73 -0.33 3.85
CA GLU A 13 -3.85 -1.62 3.14
C GLU A 13 -2.64 -1.87 2.23
N GLY A 14 -2.16 -0.84 1.54
CA GLY A 14 -0.94 -0.92 0.74
C GLY A 14 0.26 -1.24 1.60
N HIS A 15 0.44 -0.51 2.70
CA HIS A 15 1.56 -0.70 3.62
C HIS A 15 1.65 -2.12 4.15
N THR A 16 0.52 -2.69 4.61
CA THR A 16 0.45 -4.09 5.04
C THR A 16 0.83 -5.05 3.92
N ALA A 17 0.26 -4.89 2.72
CA ALA A 17 0.63 -5.74 1.57
C ALA A 17 2.13 -5.65 1.22
N GLY A 18 2.74 -4.48 1.40
CA GLY A 18 4.17 -4.27 1.19
C GLY A 18 5.04 -4.98 2.24
N LEU A 19 4.62 -4.93 3.52
CA LEU A 19 5.27 -5.65 4.61
C LEU A 19 5.21 -7.17 4.41
N ASP A 20 4.05 -7.66 3.98
CA ASP A 20 3.78 -9.08 3.71
C ASP A 20 4.40 -9.57 2.39
N ARG A 21 5.12 -8.69 1.66
CA ARG A 21 5.74 -8.95 0.35
C ARG A 21 4.77 -9.50 -0.70
N GLN A 22 3.49 -9.19 -0.58
CA GLN A 22 2.48 -9.55 -1.57
C GLN A 22 2.82 -8.92 -2.94
N PRO A 23 2.30 -9.45 -4.05
CA PRO A 23 2.47 -8.83 -5.35
C PRO A 23 1.63 -7.55 -5.46
N VAL A 24 2.09 -6.57 -6.25
CA VAL A 24 1.39 -5.29 -6.45
C VAL A 24 0.00 -5.46 -7.11
N THR A 25 -0.24 -6.61 -7.75
CA THR A 25 -1.50 -6.97 -8.40
C THR A 25 -2.65 -7.21 -7.42
N VAL A 26 -2.38 -7.35 -6.12
CA VAL A 26 -3.44 -7.47 -5.09
C VAL A 26 -4.14 -6.13 -4.81
N CYS A 27 -3.67 -5.03 -5.39
CA CYS A 27 -4.31 -3.72 -5.27
C CYS A 27 -5.77 -3.79 -5.74
N PRO A 28 -6.77 -3.57 -4.86
CA PRO A 28 -8.19 -3.70 -5.21
C PRO A 28 -8.71 -2.49 -6.02
N TYR A 29 -7.94 -1.41 -6.08
CA TYR A 29 -8.34 -0.15 -6.71
C TYR A 29 -8.08 -0.12 -8.22
N PRO A 30 -9.06 0.29 -9.04
CA PRO A 30 -8.90 0.36 -10.49
C PRO A 30 -7.86 1.41 -10.92
N GLY A 31 -7.36 1.28 -12.16
CA GLY A 31 -6.46 2.26 -12.76
C GLY A 31 -7.12 3.63 -12.91
N GLY A 32 -6.39 4.70 -12.55
CA GLY A 32 -6.89 6.08 -12.60
C GLY A 32 -7.49 6.61 -11.30
N ASP A 33 -7.69 5.75 -10.29
CA ASP A 33 -8.22 6.18 -8.99
C ASP A 33 -7.11 6.78 -8.08
N LEU A 34 -7.44 7.86 -7.39
CA LEU A 34 -6.64 8.43 -6.30
C LEU A 34 -6.34 7.40 -5.22
N LEU A 35 -7.27 6.49 -4.95
CA LEU A 35 -7.09 5.41 -3.98
C LEU A 35 -6.00 4.43 -4.41
N ARG A 36 -5.85 4.16 -5.72
CA ARG A 36 -4.74 3.33 -6.23
C ARG A 36 -3.39 3.99 -5.97
N SER A 37 -3.30 5.30 -6.21
CA SER A 37 -2.06 6.05 -5.94
C SER A 37 -1.70 6.03 -4.46
N ALA A 38 -2.70 6.17 -3.59
CA ALA A 38 -2.55 6.11 -2.15
C ALA A 38 -2.10 4.72 -1.66
N TRP A 39 -2.70 3.66 -2.19
CA TRP A 39 -2.32 2.28 -1.92
C TRP A 39 -0.88 1.97 -2.34
N VAL A 40 -0.48 2.36 -3.57
CA VAL A 40 0.88 2.13 -4.07
C VAL A 40 1.93 2.86 -3.21
N ARG A 41 1.62 4.06 -2.72
CA ARG A 41 2.50 4.79 -1.77
C ARG A 41 2.69 4.01 -0.47
N GLY A 42 1.61 3.49 0.11
CA GLY A 42 1.71 2.63 1.29
C GLY A 42 2.55 1.38 1.02
N TYR A 43 2.26 0.69 -0.07
CA TYR A 43 2.93 -0.55 -0.48
C TYR A 43 4.43 -0.39 -0.68
N THR A 44 4.86 0.68 -1.34
CA THR A 44 6.29 0.98 -1.52
C THR A 44 6.99 1.28 -0.19
N ALA A 45 6.31 1.96 0.75
CA ALA A 45 6.85 2.16 2.09
C ALA A 45 7.01 0.84 2.85
N GLY A 46 5.99 -0.03 2.83
CA GLY A 46 6.02 -1.34 3.49
C GLY A 46 7.11 -2.25 2.91
N ARG A 47 7.25 -2.29 1.57
CA ARG A 47 8.31 -3.04 0.88
C ARG A 47 9.70 -2.62 1.33
N ARG A 48 9.96 -1.31 1.46
CA ARG A 48 11.26 -0.79 1.93
C ARG A 48 11.56 -1.20 3.37
N VAL A 49 10.55 -1.24 4.23
CA VAL A 49 10.70 -1.70 5.62
C VAL A 49 11.01 -3.19 5.65
N ALA A 50 10.25 -4.01 4.92
CA ALA A 50 10.48 -5.46 4.85
C ALA A 50 11.86 -5.83 4.30
N ASP A 51 12.34 -5.08 3.29
CA ASP A 51 13.69 -5.23 2.73
C ASP A 51 14.77 -4.93 3.76
N ARG A 52 14.65 -3.81 4.50
CA ARG A 52 15.57 -3.45 5.60
C ARG A 52 15.61 -4.49 6.71
N THR A 53 14.47 -5.06 7.08
CA THR A 53 14.40 -6.10 8.12
C THR A 53 15.12 -7.38 7.70
N THR A 54 15.20 -7.69 6.41
CA THR A 54 15.86 -8.91 5.92
C THR A 54 17.39 -8.78 5.86
N LYS A 55 17.93 -7.57 5.99
CA LYS A 55 19.37 -7.29 5.94
C LYS A 55 20.06 -7.19 7.32
N GLN A 56 19.35 -7.48 8.41
CA GLN A 56 19.91 -7.50 9.77
C GLN A 56 20.20 -8.92 10.24
#